data_AF-A0A2E8Y2V2-F1
#
_entry.id   AF-A0A2E8Y2V2-F1
#
_cell.length_a   1.000
_cell.length_b   1.000
_cell.length_c   1.000
_cell.angle_alpha   90.00
_cell.angle_beta   90.00
_cell.angle_gamma   90.00
#
_symmetry.space_group_name_H-M   'P 1'
#
loop_
_entity.id
_entity.type
_entity.pdbx_description
1 polymer ?
#
loop_
_entity_poly.entity_id
_entity_poly.type
_entity_poly.pdbx_seq_one_letter_code
_entity_poly.pdbx_strand_id
1 'polypeptide(L)'
;WVMDCGDVPSVRAIHLIEPNGRFDTPPGRNVSWRLPAPWDGAQRLFRIPLNDRNSASSIEPFGVGGGGVIAPPVHVPEFNMAIAWDSINGGLAGVDTSGAEMEVAWHLDIRASMQPVVFPESGELVINDFTPDGRDDLVVVDVVSGTLLDRVDIGSRIANGMFLTAGGNRDVYYCTTTTLSRVKWS
;
A
#
# COMPACT_ATOMS: atom_id res chain seq x y z
N TRP A 1 2.12 -13.27 -5.45
CA TRP A 1 2.60 -12.46 -4.32
C TRP A 1 1.46 -12.23 -3.36
N VAL A 2 1.71 -12.43 -2.08
CA VAL A 2 0.72 -12.24 -1.01
C VAL A 2 1.43 -11.52 0.12
N MET A 3 0.74 -10.61 0.80
CA MET A 3 1.22 -10.03 2.06
C MET A 3 0.28 -10.47 3.17
N ASP A 4 0.78 -10.51 4.39
CA ASP A 4 -0.08 -10.57 5.58
C ASP A 4 -0.98 -9.32 5.62
N CYS A 5 -2.10 -9.36 4.89
CA CYS A 5 -3.22 -8.40 5.04
C CYS A 5 -3.80 -8.49 6.44
N GLY A 6 -3.69 -9.69 7.01
CA GLY A 6 -4.25 -10.10 8.26
C GLY A 6 -5.74 -9.78 8.42
N ASP A 7 -6.33 -10.39 9.43
CA ASP A 7 -7.74 -10.24 9.74
C ASP A 7 -7.99 -8.94 10.51
N VAL A 8 -7.56 -7.80 9.95
CA VAL A 8 -7.71 -6.50 10.60
C VAL A 8 -9.20 -6.22 10.86
N PRO A 9 -9.58 -5.72 12.04
CA PRO A 9 -10.99 -5.53 12.40
C PRO A 9 -11.79 -4.70 11.40
N SER A 10 -11.16 -3.72 10.75
CA SER A 10 -11.79 -2.86 9.74
C SER A 10 -12.20 -3.64 8.49
N VAL A 11 -11.29 -4.43 7.91
CA VAL A 11 -11.56 -5.27 6.74
C VAL A 11 -12.59 -6.34 7.10
N ARG A 12 -12.49 -6.95 8.28
CA ARG A 12 -13.48 -7.91 8.78
C ARG A 12 -14.87 -7.28 8.90
N ALA A 13 -14.98 -6.08 9.49
CA ALA A 13 -16.26 -5.38 9.63
C ALA A 13 -16.94 -5.10 8.28
N ILE A 14 -16.16 -4.83 7.22
CA ILE A 14 -16.68 -4.64 5.86
C ILE A 14 -17.21 -5.96 5.28
N HIS A 15 -16.50 -7.07 5.45
CA HIS A 15 -16.83 -8.37 4.84
C HIS A 15 -17.84 -9.23 5.63
N LEU A 16 -18.19 -8.84 6.86
CA LEU A 16 -19.19 -9.53 7.69
C LEU A 16 -20.64 -9.09 7.41
N ILE A 17 -20.86 -8.12 6.54
CA ILE A 17 -22.20 -7.60 6.22
C ILE A 17 -22.51 -7.86 4.73
N GLU A 18 -23.73 -8.28 4.42
CA GLU A 18 -24.22 -8.44 3.04
C GLU A 18 -25.24 -7.34 2.70
N PRO A 19 -25.03 -6.56 1.62
CA PRO A 19 -23.83 -6.49 0.79
C PRO A 19 -22.62 -5.90 1.53
N ASN A 20 -21.41 -6.33 1.16
CA ASN A 20 -20.14 -5.89 1.78
C ASN A 20 -20.09 -4.38 2.00
N GLY A 21 -19.75 -3.97 3.22
CA GLY A 21 -19.57 -2.57 3.60
C GLY A 21 -20.85 -1.74 3.69
N ARG A 22 -22.04 -2.35 3.64
CA ARG A 22 -23.30 -1.64 3.93
C ARG A 22 -23.56 -1.57 5.42
N PHE A 23 -23.85 -0.38 5.92
CA PHE A 23 -24.18 -0.15 7.32
C PHE A 23 -25.42 0.74 7.41
N ASP A 24 -26.38 0.39 8.28
CA ASP A 24 -27.59 1.19 8.52
C ASP A 24 -27.27 2.55 9.17
N THR A 25 -26.16 2.59 9.91
CA THR A 25 -25.60 3.81 10.48
C THR A 25 -24.13 3.92 10.09
N PRO A 26 -23.58 5.14 9.93
CA PRO A 26 -22.16 5.30 9.60
C PRO A 26 -21.26 4.55 10.59
N PRO A 27 -20.39 3.64 10.13
CA PRO A 27 -19.60 2.76 11.01
C PRO A 27 -18.52 3.51 11.80
N GLY A 28 -18.25 4.77 11.47
CA GLY A 28 -17.26 5.61 12.13
C GLY A 28 -15.87 4.97 12.18
N ARG A 29 -15.25 4.94 13.36
CA ARG A 29 -13.90 4.39 13.56
C ARG A 29 -13.83 2.87 13.36
N ASN A 30 -14.95 2.15 13.36
CA ASN A 30 -14.95 0.68 13.29
C ASN A 30 -14.37 0.12 11.99
N VAL A 31 -14.35 0.93 10.91
CA VAL A 31 -13.75 0.58 9.62
C VAL A 31 -12.43 1.29 9.35
N SER A 32 -11.84 1.92 10.36
CA SER A 32 -10.57 2.64 10.19
C SER A 32 -9.40 1.67 10.03
N TRP A 33 -8.54 1.90 9.04
CA TRP A 33 -7.26 1.20 8.89
C TRP A 33 -6.28 1.46 10.06
N ARG A 34 -6.57 2.45 10.90
CA ARG A 34 -5.78 2.81 12.10
C ARG A 34 -6.12 1.98 13.33
N LEU A 35 -7.04 1.03 13.22
CA LEU A 35 -7.28 0.08 14.30
C LEU A 35 -6.03 -0.78 14.48
N PRO A 36 -5.65 -1.11 15.73
CA PRO A 36 -4.46 -1.91 15.99
C PRO A 36 -4.62 -3.30 15.35
N ALA A 37 -3.49 -3.86 14.90
CA ALA A 37 -3.45 -5.24 14.45
C ALA A 37 -3.82 -6.18 15.62
N PRO A 38 -4.59 -7.25 15.38
CA PRO A 38 -4.88 -8.26 16.38
C PRO A 38 -3.73 -9.26 16.61
N TRP A 39 -2.57 -9.06 16.00
CA TRP A 39 -1.36 -9.88 16.15
C TRP A 39 -0.16 -9.05 16.59
N ASP A 40 0.85 -9.72 17.13
CA ASP A 40 2.12 -9.16 17.61
C ASP A 40 3.31 -9.45 16.68
N GLY A 41 3.17 -10.37 15.73
CA GLY A 41 4.20 -10.70 14.74
C GLY A 41 4.38 -9.63 13.65
N ALA A 42 5.51 -9.68 12.96
CA ALA A 42 5.81 -8.81 11.83
C ALA A 42 5.02 -9.23 10.58
N GLN A 43 4.67 -8.26 9.74
CA GLN A 43 4.07 -8.54 8.44
C GLN A 43 5.07 -9.22 7.51
N ARG A 44 4.62 -10.24 6.79
CA ARG A 44 5.43 -10.93 5.79
C ARG A 44 4.91 -10.69 4.38
N LEU A 45 5.87 -10.56 3.45
CA LEU A 45 5.65 -10.67 2.02
C LEU A 45 6.01 -12.09 1.59
N PHE A 46 5.09 -12.78 0.92
CA PHE A 46 5.24 -14.13 0.40
C PHE A 46 5.39 -14.15 -1.12
N ARG A 47 6.44 -14.84 -1.58
CA ARG A 47 6.62 -15.27 -2.96
C ARG A 47 6.17 -16.72 -3.06
N ILE A 48 5.07 -16.96 -3.79
CA ILE A 48 4.49 -18.29 -3.96
C ILE A 48 4.50 -18.64 -5.45
N PRO A 49 5.42 -19.52 -5.90
CA PRO A 49 5.46 -19.95 -7.29
C PRO A 49 4.21 -20.77 -7.65
N LEU A 50 3.62 -20.47 -8.81
CA LEU A 50 2.39 -21.15 -9.27
C LEU A 50 2.64 -22.62 -9.64
N ASN A 51 3.86 -22.96 -10.06
CA ASN A 51 4.23 -24.29 -10.57
C ASN A 51 4.85 -25.19 -9.50
N ASP A 52 5.31 -24.63 -8.37
CA ASP A 52 5.88 -25.40 -7.27
C ASP A 52 5.63 -24.68 -5.94
N ARG A 53 4.57 -25.10 -5.25
CA ARG A 53 4.19 -24.52 -3.96
C ARG A 53 5.20 -24.80 -2.85
N ASN A 54 6.05 -25.83 -2.98
CA ASN A 54 7.05 -26.17 -1.96
C ASN A 54 8.24 -25.20 -1.98
N SER A 55 8.35 -24.39 -3.03
CA SER A 55 9.37 -23.35 -3.17
C SER A 55 8.88 -21.96 -2.72
N ALA A 56 7.76 -21.90 -1.98
CA ALA A 56 7.29 -20.66 -1.39
C ALA A 56 8.29 -20.12 -0.37
N SER A 57 8.57 -18.81 -0.42
CA SER A 57 9.44 -18.11 0.51
C SER A 57 8.79 -16.85 1.03
N SER A 58 9.28 -16.34 2.17
CA SER A 58 8.76 -15.13 2.79
C SER A 58 9.86 -14.26 3.38
N ILE A 59 9.65 -12.95 3.40
CA ILE A 59 10.49 -11.97 4.09
C ILE A 59 9.62 -11.07 4.95
N GLU A 60 10.16 -10.56 6.05
CA GLU A 60 9.55 -9.50 6.87
C GLU A 60 10.10 -8.15 6.38
N PRO A 61 9.36 -7.37 5.57
CA PRO A 61 9.94 -6.17 4.96
C PRO A 61 10.32 -5.11 6.00
N PHE A 62 9.62 -5.05 7.14
CA PHE A 62 9.82 -4.05 8.19
C PHE A 62 10.39 -4.62 9.49
N GLY A 63 10.20 -5.93 9.76
CA GLY A 63 10.65 -6.57 11.00
C GLY A 63 9.99 -6.06 12.29
N VAL A 64 8.92 -5.26 12.19
CA VAL A 64 8.19 -4.67 13.33
C VAL A 64 6.85 -5.37 13.50
N GLY A 65 6.54 -5.73 14.75
CA GLY A 65 5.27 -6.34 15.13
C GLY A 65 4.07 -5.40 15.04
N GLY A 66 2.86 -5.96 14.96
CA GLY A 66 1.62 -5.17 15.02
C GLY A 66 1.31 -4.36 13.76
N GLY A 67 2.00 -4.65 12.66
CA GLY A 67 1.74 -4.05 11.35
C GLY A 67 0.49 -4.59 10.67
N GLY A 68 -0.03 -3.87 9.68
CA GLY A 68 -1.20 -4.31 8.93
C GLY A 68 -1.33 -3.59 7.59
N VAL A 69 -1.90 -4.28 6.59
CA VAL A 69 -2.13 -3.71 5.27
C VAL A 69 -3.56 -3.96 4.84
N ILE A 70 -4.19 -2.95 4.25
CA ILE A 70 -5.59 -3.03 3.79
C ILE A 70 -5.71 -3.33 2.30
N ALA A 71 -4.57 -3.48 1.61
CA ALA A 71 -4.48 -3.73 0.18
C ALA A 71 -3.28 -4.68 -0.11
N PRO A 72 -3.36 -5.53 -1.14
CA PRO A 72 -2.29 -6.45 -1.51
C PRO A 72 -1.05 -5.71 -2.03
N PRO A 73 0.15 -6.31 -1.92
CA PRO A 73 1.39 -5.74 -2.42
C PRO A 73 1.42 -5.69 -3.96
N VAL A 74 2.36 -4.93 -4.53
CA VAL A 74 2.60 -4.92 -5.98
C VAL A 74 3.95 -5.57 -6.31
N HIS A 75 3.99 -6.38 -7.37
CA HIS A 75 5.25 -6.86 -7.95
C HIS A 75 5.44 -6.19 -9.31
N VAL A 76 6.62 -5.60 -9.52
CA VAL A 76 7.02 -4.87 -10.71
C VAL A 76 8.13 -5.67 -11.39
N PRO A 77 7.78 -6.59 -12.30
CA PRO A 77 8.74 -7.52 -12.89
C PRO A 77 9.82 -6.84 -13.73
N GLU A 78 9.53 -5.69 -14.33
CA GLU A 78 10.47 -4.90 -15.14
C GLU A 78 11.73 -4.48 -14.35
N PHE A 79 11.59 -4.33 -13.03
CA PHE A 79 12.67 -3.96 -12.13
C PHE A 79 13.07 -5.08 -11.17
N ASN A 80 12.44 -6.25 -11.26
CA ASN A 80 12.55 -7.31 -10.26
C ASN A 80 12.28 -6.83 -8.83
N MET A 81 11.30 -5.95 -8.63
CA MET A 81 10.98 -5.38 -7.33
C MET A 81 9.58 -5.75 -6.87
N ALA A 82 9.42 -6.15 -5.61
CA ALA A 82 8.12 -6.19 -4.94
C ALA A 82 8.02 -5.02 -3.95
N ILE A 83 6.89 -4.32 -3.97
CA ILE A 83 6.63 -3.18 -3.09
C ILE A 83 5.60 -3.57 -2.06
N ALA A 84 5.98 -3.39 -0.79
CA ALA A 84 5.16 -3.68 0.38
C ALA A 84 5.04 -2.43 1.25
N TRP A 85 3.96 -2.31 2.01
CA TRP A 85 3.76 -1.21 2.96
C TRP A 85 3.03 -1.69 4.20
N ASP A 86 3.27 -0.98 5.30
CA ASP A 86 2.57 -1.17 6.56
C ASP A 86 1.66 0.05 6.78
N SER A 87 0.36 -0.13 6.58
CA SER A 87 -0.61 0.94 6.81
C SER A 87 -0.74 1.30 8.29
N ILE A 88 -0.57 0.34 9.21
CA ILE A 88 -0.77 0.57 10.64
C ILE A 88 0.44 1.28 11.25
N ASN A 89 1.64 0.71 11.11
CA ASN A 89 2.85 1.32 11.65
C ASN A 89 3.33 2.49 10.78
N GLY A 90 3.12 2.42 9.46
CA GLY A 90 3.80 3.25 8.48
C GLY A 90 5.03 2.54 7.92
N GLY A 91 5.43 2.96 6.72
CA GLY A 91 6.56 2.43 5.98
C GLY A 91 6.15 1.91 4.61
N LEU A 92 6.96 2.21 3.61
CA LEU A 92 7.00 1.59 2.29
C LEU A 92 8.36 0.90 2.13
N ALA A 93 8.39 -0.28 1.54
CA ALA A 93 9.60 -1.04 1.32
C ALA A 93 9.66 -1.57 -0.10
N GLY A 94 10.84 -1.47 -0.70
CA GLY A 94 11.20 -2.19 -1.91
C GLY A 94 11.96 -3.46 -1.55
N VAL A 95 11.48 -4.59 -2.05
CA VAL A 95 12.09 -5.90 -1.90
C VAL A 95 12.63 -6.33 -3.26
N ASP A 96 13.94 -6.55 -3.35
CA ASP A 96 14.59 -7.14 -4.51
C ASP A 96 14.17 -8.61 -4.64
N THR A 97 13.78 -8.98 -5.86
CA THR A 97 13.28 -10.30 -6.24
C THR A 97 14.08 -10.94 -7.37
N SER A 98 15.19 -10.31 -7.79
CA SER A 98 16.07 -10.79 -8.86
C SER A 98 16.85 -12.05 -8.46
N GLY A 99 17.07 -12.23 -7.16
CA GLY A 99 17.77 -13.36 -6.58
C GLY A 99 16.91 -14.58 -6.25
N ALA A 100 17.59 -15.65 -5.86
CA ALA A 100 16.95 -16.81 -5.26
C ALA A 100 16.31 -16.46 -3.91
N GLU A 101 16.97 -15.64 -3.11
CA GLU A 101 16.41 -15.05 -1.89
C GLU A 101 15.85 -13.65 -2.15
N MET A 102 14.87 -13.26 -1.35
CA MET A 102 14.37 -11.89 -1.33
C MET A 102 15.21 -11.04 -0.37
N GLU A 103 15.45 -9.79 -0.72
CA GLU A 103 16.22 -8.86 0.11
C GLU A 103 15.52 -7.50 0.17
N VAL A 104 15.49 -6.86 1.34
CA VAL A 104 14.97 -5.50 1.45
C VAL A 104 16.02 -4.55 0.88
N ALA A 105 15.70 -3.88 -0.23
CA ALA A 105 16.60 -2.95 -0.90
C ALA A 105 16.53 -1.54 -0.29
N TRP A 106 15.34 -1.10 0.10
CA TRP A 106 15.13 0.24 0.65
C TRP A 106 13.86 0.33 1.49
N HIS A 107 13.82 1.36 2.35
CA HIS A 107 12.66 1.80 3.10
C HIS A 107 12.38 3.28 2.85
N LEU A 108 11.11 3.65 2.88
CA LEU A 108 10.65 5.04 2.86
C LEU A 108 9.59 5.25 3.95
N ASP A 109 9.76 6.28 4.77
CA ASP A 109 8.83 6.63 5.84
C ASP A 109 7.63 7.42 5.27
N ILE A 110 6.57 6.69 4.93
CA ILE A 110 5.25 7.20 4.53
C ILE A 110 4.17 6.30 5.09
N ARG A 111 2.92 6.76 5.14
CA ARG A 111 1.80 5.96 5.62
C ARG A 111 0.75 5.76 4.53
N ALA A 112 1.02 4.78 3.68
CA ALA A 112 0.13 4.38 2.60
C ALA A 112 -1.10 3.60 3.11
N SER A 113 -2.27 3.89 2.53
CA SER A 113 -3.54 3.24 2.84
C SER A 113 -4.27 2.68 1.63
N MET A 114 -3.61 2.59 0.46
CA MET A 114 -4.23 2.09 -0.77
C MET A 114 -3.21 1.38 -1.67
N GLN A 115 -3.67 0.73 -2.74
CA GLN A 115 -2.74 0.18 -3.75
C GLN A 115 -2.10 1.31 -4.56
N PRO A 116 -0.82 1.18 -4.92
CA PRO A 116 -0.15 2.10 -5.82
C PRO A 116 -0.58 1.93 -7.28
N VAL A 117 -0.29 2.94 -8.10
CA VAL A 117 -0.16 2.82 -9.56
C VAL A 117 1.32 2.86 -9.92
N VAL A 118 1.76 1.95 -10.78
CA VAL A 118 3.15 1.88 -11.26
C VAL A 118 3.20 2.24 -12.74
N PHE A 119 4.19 3.04 -13.14
CA PHE A 119 4.54 3.37 -14.52
C PHE A 119 5.84 2.64 -14.89
N PRO A 120 5.76 1.44 -15.50
CA PRO A 120 6.93 0.58 -15.68
C PRO A 120 8.02 1.17 -16.58
N GLU A 121 7.63 2.01 -17.55
CA GLU A 121 8.60 2.64 -18.48
C GLU A 121 9.51 3.66 -17.78
N SER A 122 8.98 4.39 -16.78
CA SER A 122 9.74 5.41 -16.04
C SER A 122 10.27 4.92 -14.70
N GLY A 123 9.79 3.79 -14.18
CA GLY A 123 10.13 3.30 -12.85
C GLY A 123 9.44 4.04 -11.72
N GLU A 124 8.37 4.77 -12.01
CA GLU A 124 7.66 5.58 -11.02
C GLU A 124 6.50 4.81 -10.39
N LEU A 125 6.38 4.91 -9.07
CA LEU A 125 5.26 4.42 -8.28
C LEU A 125 4.55 5.59 -7.62
N VAL A 126 3.23 5.64 -7.75
CA VAL A 126 2.38 6.66 -7.13
C VAL A 126 1.50 6.02 -6.08
N ILE A 127 1.54 6.54 -4.86
CA ILE A 127 0.77 6.07 -3.70
C ILE A 127 0.46 7.24 -2.77
N ASN A 128 -0.46 7.07 -1.82
CA ASN A 128 -0.74 8.11 -0.84
C ASN A 128 0.19 8.03 0.35
N ASP A 129 0.29 9.13 1.06
CA ASP A 129 0.90 9.25 2.37
C ASP A 129 -0.04 10.03 3.28
N PHE A 130 -0.68 9.32 4.22
CA PHE A 130 -1.52 9.98 5.21
C PHE A 130 -0.69 10.50 6.38
N THR A 131 -0.34 11.78 6.29
CA THR A 131 0.64 12.43 7.15
C THR A 131 0.17 12.56 8.61
N PRO A 132 1.10 12.76 9.57
CA PRO A 132 0.76 12.98 10.98
C PRO A 132 -0.16 14.20 11.22
N ASP A 133 -0.06 15.24 10.38
CA ASP A 133 -0.93 16.42 10.42
C ASP A 133 -2.26 16.25 9.66
N GLY A 134 -2.56 15.02 9.23
CA GLY A 134 -3.85 14.63 8.69
C GLY A 134 -4.09 15.12 7.27
N ARG A 135 -3.06 15.18 6.43
CA ARG A 135 -3.18 15.36 4.97
C ARG A 135 -3.10 14.01 4.28
N ASP A 136 -3.83 13.87 3.19
CA ASP A 136 -3.75 12.73 2.28
C ASP A 136 -3.00 13.16 1.03
N ASP A 137 -1.68 13.24 1.15
CA ASP A 137 -0.81 13.65 0.04
C ASP A 137 -0.62 12.46 -0.91
N LEU A 138 -0.39 12.72 -2.21
CA LEU A 138 0.18 11.71 -3.10
C LEU A 138 1.69 11.88 -3.18
N VAL A 139 2.41 10.77 -3.17
CA VAL A 139 3.86 10.72 -3.34
C VAL A 139 4.21 9.92 -4.58
N VAL A 140 5.29 10.33 -5.23
CA VAL A 140 5.89 9.64 -6.37
C VAL A 140 7.23 9.11 -5.92
N VAL A 141 7.45 7.81 -6.08
CA VAL A 141 8.62 7.09 -5.59
C VAL A 141 9.28 6.35 -6.74
N ASP A 142 10.60 6.44 -6.83
CA ASP A 142 11.39 5.61 -7.74
C ASP A 142 11.40 4.16 -7.22
N VAL A 143 10.91 3.22 -8.03
CA VAL A 143 10.73 1.80 -7.66
C VAL A 143 12.06 1.13 -7.28
N VAL A 144 13.15 1.52 -7.91
CA VAL A 144 14.45 0.84 -7.74
C VAL A 144 15.17 1.34 -6.48
N SER A 145 15.19 2.65 -6.25
CA SER A 145 15.95 3.29 -5.18
C SER A 145 15.14 3.63 -3.93
N GLY A 146 13.80 3.69 -4.05
CA GLY A 146 12.93 4.17 -2.97
C GLY A 146 12.96 5.70 -2.81
N THR A 147 13.61 6.41 -3.72
CA THR A 147 13.73 7.86 -3.66
C THR A 147 12.35 8.51 -3.84
N LEU A 148 11.96 9.39 -2.93
CA LEU A 148 10.81 10.26 -3.10
C LEU A 148 11.11 11.30 -4.19
N LEU A 149 10.49 11.15 -5.35
CA LEU A 149 10.67 12.02 -6.52
C LEU A 149 9.83 13.29 -6.42
N ASP A 150 8.57 13.17 -6.00
CA ASP A 150 7.67 14.31 -5.83
C ASP A 150 6.59 14.02 -4.78
N ARG A 151 5.94 15.09 -4.31
CA ARG A 151 4.81 15.06 -3.38
C ARG A 151 3.78 16.11 -3.78
N VAL A 152 2.52 15.70 -3.90
CA VAL A 152 1.41 16.55 -4.26
C VAL A 152 0.37 16.60 -3.14
N ASP A 153 0.12 17.80 -2.62
CA ASP A 153 -1.01 18.06 -1.70
C ASP A 153 -2.33 17.98 -2.47
N ILE A 154 -3.20 17.06 -2.06
CA ILE A 154 -4.52 16.82 -2.68
C ILE A 154 -5.60 17.69 -2.02
N GLY A 155 -5.31 18.30 -0.87
CA GLY A 155 -6.26 19.04 -0.05
C GLY A 155 -7.25 18.16 0.72
N SER A 156 -7.09 16.83 0.69
CA SER A 156 -7.94 15.89 1.43
C SER A 156 -7.45 15.73 2.87
N ARG A 157 -8.40 15.66 3.81
CA ARG A 157 -8.17 15.42 5.24
C ARG A 157 -8.55 14.02 5.70
N ILE A 158 -8.87 13.16 4.74
CA ILE A 158 -9.32 11.79 4.96
C ILE A 158 -8.46 10.90 4.08
N ALA A 159 -7.77 9.95 4.70
CA ALA A 159 -7.03 8.91 3.99
C ALA A 159 -7.98 8.12 3.08
N ASN A 160 -7.69 8.07 1.79
CA ASN A 160 -8.44 7.23 0.90
C ASN A 160 -8.00 5.76 0.98
N GLY A 161 -8.95 4.84 0.90
CA GLY A 161 -8.70 3.41 0.73
C GLY A 161 -8.89 2.91 -0.71
N MET A 162 -9.36 3.78 -1.61
CA MET A 162 -9.69 3.44 -3.00
C MET A 162 -8.51 3.62 -3.95
N PHE A 163 -8.55 2.91 -5.08
CA PHE A 163 -7.47 2.88 -6.07
C PHE A 163 -7.35 4.17 -6.87
N LEU A 164 -6.11 4.53 -7.18
CA LEU A 164 -5.79 5.51 -8.22
C LEU A 164 -6.19 4.96 -9.59
N THR A 165 -6.57 5.84 -10.49
CA THR A 165 -6.71 5.51 -11.91
C THR A 165 -5.58 6.15 -12.69
N ALA A 166 -4.76 5.36 -13.38
CA ALA A 166 -3.74 5.87 -14.28
C ALA A 166 -4.39 6.73 -15.37
N GLY A 167 -3.82 7.91 -15.61
CA GLY A 167 -4.12 8.72 -16.77
C GLY A 167 -3.29 8.28 -17.98
N GLY A 168 -3.21 9.15 -18.99
CA GLY A 168 -2.53 8.85 -20.25
C GLY A 168 -1.14 9.48 -20.40
N ASN A 169 -0.70 10.34 -19.47
CA ASN A 169 0.52 11.15 -19.63
C ASN A 169 1.22 11.38 -18.29
N ARG A 170 1.73 10.32 -17.63
CA ARG A 170 2.37 10.40 -16.28
C ARG A 170 1.51 11.23 -15.31
N ASP A 171 0.25 10.84 -15.22
CA ASP A 171 -0.75 11.48 -14.40
C ASP A 171 -1.70 10.44 -13.81
N VAL A 172 -2.37 10.79 -12.72
CA VAL A 172 -3.37 9.92 -12.08
C VAL A 172 -4.63 10.72 -11.76
N TYR A 173 -5.78 10.04 -11.79
CA TYR A 173 -7.01 10.53 -11.20
C TYR A 173 -7.16 9.95 -9.81
N TYR A 174 -7.44 10.82 -8.85
CA TYR A 174 -7.62 10.45 -7.46
C TYR A 174 -8.97 10.97 -6.95
N CYS A 175 -9.87 10.03 -6.65
CA CYS A 175 -11.19 10.31 -6.11
C CYS A 175 -11.19 10.00 -4.62
N THR A 176 -11.01 11.02 -3.78
CA THR A 176 -11.16 10.92 -2.33
C THR A 176 -12.63 11.09 -1.93
N THR A 177 -12.94 10.90 -0.66
CA THR A 177 -14.30 11.12 -0.13
C THR A 177 -14.83 12.54 -0.38
N THR A 178 -13.94 13.53 -0.49
CA THR A 178 -14.32 14.95 -0.58
C THR A 178 -13.94 15.62 -1.90
N THR A 179 -13.03 15.01 -2.67
CA THR A 179 -12.36 15.69 -3.76
C THR A 179 -12.07 14.73 -4.92
N LEU A 180 -12.28 15.18 -6.14
CA LEU A 180 -11.75 14.53 -7.34
C LEU A 180 -10.61 15.39 -7.90
N SER A 181 -9.41 14.81 -7.97
CA SER A 181 -8.21 15.49 -8.43
C SER A 181 -7.60 14.77 -9.63
N ARG A 182 -7.15 15.53 -10.63
CA ARG A 182 -6.19 15.05 -11.63
C ARG A 182 -4.82 15.52 -11.19
N VAL A 183 -3.92 14.58 -10.92
CA VAL A 183 -2.62 14.84 -10.32
C VAL A 183 -1.53 14.60 -11.35
N LYS A 184 -0.63 15.58 -11.44
CA LYS A 184 0.60 15.56 -12.22
C LYS A 184 1.76 15.93 -11.31
N TRP A 185 2.94 15.43 -11.62
CA TRP A 185 4.15 15.68 -10.86
C TRP A 185 5.29 16.10 -11.80
N SER A 186 6.40 16.54 -11.21
CA SER A 186 7.56 17.12 -11.89
C SER A 186 8.46 16.09 -12.56
#